data_AF-A0AAQ3KKL5-F1
#
_entry.id   AF-A0AAQ3KKL5-F1
#
_cell.length_a   1.000
_cell.length_b   1.000
_cell.length_c   1.000
_cell.angle_alpha   90.00
_cell.angle_beta   90.00
_cell.angle_gamma   90.00
#
_symmetry.space_group_name_H-M   'P 1'
#
loop_
_entity.id
_entity.type
_entity.pdbx_description
1 polymer ?
#
loop_
_entity_poly.entity_id
_entity_poly.type
_entity_poly.pdbx_seq_one_letter_code
_entity_poly.pdbx_strand_id
1 'polypeptide(L)'
;MSAQYCYVDKNDPVGLMLLSEVALGEIHELKKFTYMDKPPKGKHSTKGLGTTVPLESEFVKWRDEVVVPCGKPVPSCVPASELPYNEYIIYNTNQVKMQFLLKVRFHHKS
;
A
#
# COMPACT_ATOMS: atom_id res chain seq x y z
N MET A 1 7.17 0.86 -4.00
CA MET A 1 7.26 1.84 -2.89
C MET A 1 7.67 1.19 -1.58
N SER A 2 6.91 0.21 -1.03
CA SER A 2 7.20 -0.36 0.30
C SER A 2 8.59 -0.98 0.47
N ALA A 3 9.19 -1.49 -0.62
CA ALA A 3 10.54 -2.02 -0.62
C ALA A 3 11.64 -1.00 -0.23
N GLN A 4 11.39 0.30 -0.40
CA GLN A 4 12.36 1.34 -0.03
C GLN A 4 12.61 1.40 1.49
N TYR A 5 11.62 0.98 2.29
CA TYR A 5 11.74 0.90 3.74
C TYR A 5 12.62 -0.27 4.21
N CYS A 6 13.04 -1.18 3.33
CA CYS A 6 13.99 -2.24 3.67
C CYS A 6 15.43 -1.70 3.84
N TYR A 7 15.73 -0.50 3.33
CA TYR A 7 17.05 0.15 3.45
C TYR A 7 18.24 -0.75 3.03
N VAL A 8 18.06 -1.49 1.94
CA VAL A 8 19.09 -2.37 1.36
C VAL A 8 20.06 -1.60 0.46
N ASP A 9 21.27 -2.14 0.28
CA ASP A 9 22.27 -1.57 -0.62
C ASP A 9 23.02 -2.64 -1.44
N LYS A 10 24.03 -2.23 -2.20
CA LYS A 10 24.83 -3.13 -3.06
C LYS A 10 25.62 -4.17 -2.24
N ASN A 11 26.02 -3.84 -1.01
CA ASN A 11 26.78 -4.70 -0.09
C ASN A 11 25.86 -5.62 0.73
N ASP A 12 24.67 -5.13 1.10
CA ASP A 12 23.62 -5.92 1.75
C ASP A 12 22.29 -5.84 0.96
N PRO A 13 22.14 -6.65 -0.10
CA PRO A 13 21.02 -6.53 -1.03
C PRO A 13 19.78 -7.32 -0.59
N VAL A 14 19.72 -7.84 0.64
CA VAL A 14 18.62 -8.72 1.07
C VAL A 14 17.74 -8.02 2.10
N GLY A 15 16.48 -7.77 1.73
CA GLY A 15 15.48 -7.17 2.61
C GLY A 15 14.37 -8.14 2.98
N LEU A 16 13.66 -7.81 4.06
CA LEU A 16 12.44 -8.49 4.46
C LEU A 16 11.23 -7.61 4.13
N MET A 17 10.20 -8.22 3.55
CA MET A 17 8.93 -7.55 3.22
C MET A 17 7.76 -8.36 3.77
N LEU A 18 6.75 -7.66 4.27
CA LEU A 18 5.50 -8.27 4.73
C LEU A 18 4.40 -8.09 3.69
N LEU A 19 3.65 -9.16 3.43
CA LEU A 19 2.32 -9.09 2.84
C LEU A 19 1.32 -9.44 3.94
N SER A 20 0.38 -8.52 4.17
CA SER A 20 -0.62 -8.64 5.22
C SER A 20 -2.02 -8.50 4.63
N GLU A 21 -2.95 -9.30 5.13
CA GLU A 21 -4.37 -9.07 4.95
C GLU A 21 -4.76 -7.87 5.83
N VAL A 22 -5.38 -6.86 5.23
CA VAL A 22 -5.77 -5.62 5.93
C VAL A 22 -7.26 -5.35 5.74
N ALA A 23 -7.99 -5.27 6.84
CA ALA A 23 -9.41 -4.90 6.84
C ALA A 23 -9.55 -3.37 6.77
N LEU A 24 -9.66 -2.84 5.55
CA LEU A 24 -9.77 -1.39 5.32
C LEU A 24 -11.15 -0.82 5.72
N GLY A 25 -12.22 -1.59 5.59
CA GLY A 25 -13.60 -1.14 5.85
C GLY A 25 -13.95 0.12 5.05
N GLU A 26 -14.79 0.99 5.62
CA GLU A 26 -15.06 2.32 5.05
C GLU A 26 -13.82 3.22 5.04
N ILE A 27 -13.35 3.57 3.84
CA ILE A 27 -12.12 4.33 3.62
C ILE A 27 -12.40 5.84 3.62
N HIS A 28 -11.54 6.63 4.25
CA HIS A 28 -11.43 8.08 4.08
C HIS A 28 -10.32 8.43 3.08
N GLU A 29 -10.68 9.04 1.94
CA GLU A 29 -9.72 9.36 0.90
C GLU A 29 -9.17 10.79 1.01
N LEU A 30 -7.86 10.94 0.82
CA LEU A 30 -7.15 12.23 0.87
C LEU A 30 -6.20 12.37 -0.32
N LYS A 31 -6.07 13.58 -0.84
CA LYS A 31 -5.14 13.92 -1.94
C LYS A 31 -3.86 14.61 -1.47
N LYS A 32 -3.87 15.15 -0.25
CA LYS A 32 -2.82 15.98 0.33
C LYS A 32 -2.34 15.41 1.64
N PHE A 33 -1.09 15.67 1.99
CA PHE A 33 -0.54 15.29 3.28
C PHE A 33 -1.35 15.95 4.40
N THR A 34 -1.93 15.13 5.27
CA THR A 34 -2.75 15.59 6.38
C THR A 34 -2.38 14.77 7.60
N TYR A 35 -1.93 15.43 8.66
CA TYR A 35 -1.70 14.78 9.94
C TYR A 35 -3.04 14.34 10.55
N MET A 36 -3.15 13.08 10.95
CA MET A 36 -4.36 12.53 11.57
C MET A 36 -4.02 11.43 12.57
N ASP A 37 -4.57 11.53 13.77
CA ASP A 37 -4.48 10.46 14.78
C ASP A 37 -5.57 9.38 14.61
N LYS A 38 -6.68 9.74 13.96
CA LYS A 38 -7.84 8.88 13.72
C LYS A 38 -8.63 9.35 12.50
N PRO A 39 -9.37 8.46 11.82
CA PRO A 39 -10.18 8.86 10.68
C PRO A 39 -11.48 9.55 11.14
N PRO A 40 -12.19 10.26 10.25
CA PRO A 40 -13.50 10.83 10.55
C PRO A 40 -14.52 9.78 11.02
N LYS A 41 -15.55 10.22 11.75
CA LYS A 41 -16.62 9.34 12.23
C LYS A 41 -17.23 8.53 11.08
N GLY A 42 -17.34 7.21 11.27
CA GLY A 42 -17.87 6.28 10.26
C GLY A 42 -16.85 5.75 9.26
N LYS A 43 -15.59 6.18 9.35
CA LYS A 43 -14.47 5.65 8.56
C LYS A 43 -13.56 4.80 9.45
N HIS A 44 -12.92 3.78 8.86
CA HIS A 44 -12.09 2.79 9.57
C HIS A 44 -10.62 2.84 9.14
N SER A 45 -10.33 3.45 7.99
CA SER A 45 -8.99 3.58 7.43
C SER A 45 -8.89 4.86 6.59
N THR A 46 -7.67 5.22 6.24
CA THR A 46 -7.37 6.32 5.31
C THR A 46 -6.63 5.79 4.11
N LYS A 47 -6.96 6.33 2.93
CA LYS A 47 -6.23 6.11 1.69
C LYS A 47 -5.69 7.44 1.18
N GLY A 48 -4.36 7.56 1.16
CA GLY A 48 -3.69 8.60 0.39
C GLY A 48 -3.81 8.24 -1.09
N LEU A 49 -4.45 9.09 -1.88
CA LEU A 49 -4.67 8.88 -3.31
C LEU A 49 -3.42 9.30 -4.07
N GLY A 50 -2.74 8.36 -4.72
CA GLY A 50 -1.55 8.63 -5.51
C GLY A 50 -1.84 8.94 -6.98
N THR A 51 -0.88 9.57 -7.66
CA THR A 51 -0.94 9.84 -9.10
C THR A 51 -0.77 8.58 -9.96
N THR A 52 -0.18 7.51 -9.42
CA THR A 52 -0.04 6.21 -10.07
C THR A 52 -0.71 5.10 -9.24
N VAL A 53 -1.53 4.28 -9.88
CA VAL A 53 -2.30 3.19 -9.23
C VAL A 53 -2.14 1.88 -10.01
N PRO A 54 -2.33 0.70 -9.37
CA PRO A 54 -2.37 -0.56 -10.10
C PRO A 54 -3.65 -0.65 -10.94
N LEU A 55 -3.56 -1.19 -12.15
CA LEU A 55 -4.70 -1.35 -13.06
C LEU A 55 -5.76 -2.30 -12.46
N GLU A 56 -6.95 -1.77 -12.20
CA GLU A 56 -8.01 -2.49 -11.46
C GLU A 56 -8.52 -3.75 -12.19
N SER A 57 -8.54 -3.75 -13.52
CA SER A 57 -8.94 -4.94 -14.29
C SER A 57 -8.00 -6.13 -14.15
N GLU A 58 -6.79 -5.92 -13.60
CA GLU A 58 -5.80 -6.97 -13.33
C GLU A 58 -5.79 -7.40 -11.84
N PHE A 59 -6.74 -6.92 -11.04
CA PHE A 59 -6.84 -7.35 -9.64
C PHE A 59 -7.33 -8.79 -9.57
N VAL A 60 -6.79 -9.53 -8.61
CA VAL A 60 -7.14 -10.93 -8.38
C VAL A 60 -7.83 -11.07 -7.02
N LYS A 61 -8.86 -11.90 -6.96
CA LYS A 61 -9.44 -12.35 -5.69
C LYS A 61 -8.67 -13.56 -5.18
N TRP A 62 -8.14 -13.47 -3.97
CA TRP A 62 -7.51 -14.57 -3.27
C TRP A 62 -8.42 -15.01 -2.11
N ARG A 63 -8.74 -16.31 -2.04
CA ARG A 63 -9.69 -16.89 -1.07
C ARG A 63 -11.06 -16.19 -1.08
N ASP A 64 -11.50 -15.76 -2.25
CA ASP A 64 -12.79 -15.11 -2.57
C ASP A 64 -13.13 -13.79 -1.86
N GLU A 65 -12.42 -13.42 -0.80
CA GLU A 65 -12.67 -12.22 0.01
C GLU A 65 -11.52 -11.21 -0.04
N VAL A 66 -10.29 -11.65 -0.31
CA VAL A 66 -9.12 -10.76 -0.32
C VAL A 66 -8.83 -10.25 -1.72
N VAL A 67 -8.88 -8.94 -1.90
CA VAL A 67 -8.49 -8.28 -3.16
C VAL A 67 -6.98 -8.07 -3.17
N VAL A 68 -6.30 -8.62 -4.17
CA VAL A 68 -4.87 -8.44 -4.40
C VAL A 68 -4.66 -7.45 -5.56
N PRO A 69 -4.14 -6.23 -5.28
CA PRO A 69 -3.95 -5.21 -6.31
C PRO A 69 -2.63 -5.43 -7.08
N CYS A 70 -2.55 -6.52 -7.85
CA CYS A 70 -1.35 -6.95 -8.57
C CYS A 70 -1.23 -6.40 -10.02
N GLY A 71 -2.05 -5.43 -10.38
CA GLY A 71 -2.03 -4.82 -11.71
C GLY A 71 -0.81 -3.96 -11.99
N LYS A 72 -0.50 -3.79 -13.28
CA LYS A 72 0.55 -2.87 -13.74
C LYS A 72 0.28 -1.43 -13.30
N PRO A 73 1.33 -0.64 -13.03
CA PRO A 73 1.16 0.77 -12.68
C PRO A 73 0.61 1.56 -13.87
N VAL A 74 -0.47 2.30 -13.64
CA VAL A 74 -1.12 3.19 -14.61
C VAL A 74 -1.37 4.57 -13.97
N PRO A 75 -1.45 5.65 -14.77
CA PRO A 75 -1.86 6.96 -14.26
C PRO A 75 -3.24 6.88 -13.61
N SER A 76 -3.40 7.53 -12.48
CA SER A 76 -4.70 7.73 -11.84
C SER A 76 -5.47 8.90 -12.47
N CYS A 77 -6.78 8.95 -12.24
CA CYS A 77 -7.62 10.11 -12.57
C CYS A 77 -7.70 11.13 -11.43
N VAL A 78 -6.71 11.17 -10.52
CA VAL A 78 -6.72 12.04 -9.33
C VAL A 78 -5.91 13.32 -9.61
N PRO A 79 -6.56 14.45 -9.92
CA PRO A 79 -5.84 15.69 -10.17
C PRO A 79 -5.23 16.25 -8.87
N ALA A 80 -4.05 16.85 -8.99
CA ALA A 80 -3.36 17.58 -7.92
C ALA A 80 -3.12 16.77 -6.63
N SER A 81 -2.87 15.47 -6.76
CA SER A 81 -2.38 14.67 -5.64
C SER A 81 -0.92 15.02 -5.34
N GLU A 82 -0.59 15.09 -4.04
CA GLU A 82 0.77 15.27 -3.53
C GLU A 82 1.51 13.93 -3.37
N LEU A 83 0.84 12.79 -3.61
CA LEU A 83 1.40 11.46 -3.46
C LEU A 83 1.71 10.81 -4.82
N PRO A 84 2.88 10.17 -4.99
CA PRO A 84 3.20 9.46 -6.23
C PRO A 84 2.42 8.14 -6.39
N TYR A 85 2.13 7.43 -5.29
CA TYR A 85 1.32 6.20 -5.30
C TYR A 85 0.38 6.14 -4.10
N ASN A 86 -0.59 5.21 -4.13
CA ASN A 86 -1.50 5.05 -3.01
C ASN A 86 -0.78 4.61 -1.73
N GLU A 87 -1.24 5.15 -0.59
CA GLU A 87 -0.89 4.69 0.74
C GLU A 87 -2.16 4.30 1.50
N TYR A 88 -2.09 3.26 2.31
CA TYR A 88 -3.21 2.75 3.11
C TYR A 88 -2.82 2.76 4.58
N ILE A 89 -3.61 3.45 5.40
CA ILE A 89 -3.36 3.65 6.82
C ILE A 89 -4.54 3.08 7.60
N ILE A 90 -4.24 2.19 8.55
CA ILE A 90 -5.18 1.69 9.56
C ILE A 90 -4.81 2.26 10.92
N TYR A 91 -5.82 2.42 11.78
CA TYR A 91 -5.66 3.07 13.10
C TYR A 91 -5.83 2.08 14.25
N ASN A 92 -6.16 0.82 13.95
CA ASN A 92 -6.30 -0.25 14.93
C ASN A 92 -5.47 -1.45 14.47
N THR A 93 -4.59 -1.95 15.35
CA THR A 93 -3.74 -3.11 15.08
C THR A 93 -4.53 -4.39 14.82
N ASN A 94 -5.78 -4.48 15.29
CA ASN A 94 -6.66 -5.62 15.02
C ASN A 94 -7.15 -5.67 13.56
N GLN A 95 -6.91 -4.63 12.75
CA GLN A 95 -7.26 -4.59 11.32
C GLN A 95 -6.20 -5.22 10.42
N VAL A 96 -5.06 -5.66 10.96
CA VAL A 96 -3.99 -6.28 10.16
C VAL A 96 -3.70 -7.70 10.62
N LYS A 97 -3.56 -8.60 9.65
CA LYS A 97 -3.10 -9.97 9.85
C LYS A 97 -1.91 -10.22 8.93
N MET A 98 -0.73 -10.35 9.52
CA MET A 98 0.49 -10.69 8.79
C MET A 98 0.35 -12.09 8.19
N GLN A 99 0.49 -12.21 6.86
CA GLN A 99 0.20 -13.45 6.16
C GLN A 99 1.45 -14.09 5.55
N PHE A 100 2.35 -13.29 4.99
CA PHE A 100 3.60 -13.78 4.42
C PHE A 100 4.76 -12.85 4.78
N LEU A 101 5.89 -13.45 5.15
CA LEU A 101 7.18 -12.77 5.24
C LEU A 101 8.03 -13.20 4.03
N LEU A 102 8.41 -12.24 3.22
CA LEU A 102 9.20 -12.44 2.01
C LEU A 102 10.64 -12.05 2.29
N LYS A 103 11.57 -12.94 1.95
CA LYS A 103 13.00 -12.62 1.83
C LYS A 103 13.29 -12.23 0.39
N VAL A 104 13.57 -10.96 0.16
CA VAL A 104 13.70 -10.37 -1.18
C VAL A 104 15.16 -9.98 -1.42
N ARG A 105 15.74 -10.42 -2.53
CA ARG A 105 17.06 -9.96 -2.99
C ARG A 105 16.89 -8.85 -4.03
N PHE A 106 17.51 -7.72 -3.78
CA PHE A 106 17.47 -6.53 -4.62
C PHE A 106 18.66 -6.50 -5.56
N HIS A 107 18.38 -6.26 -6.85
CA HIS A 107 19.39 -6.15 -7.89
C HIS A 107 19.55 -4.67 -8.26
N HIS A 108 20.54 -4.02 -7.64
CA HIS A 108 20.89 -2.64 -7.95
C HIS A 108 21.61 -2.57 -9.29
N LYS A 109 21.20 -1.64 -10.16
CA LYS A 109 21.98 -1.35 -11.37
C LYS A 109 23.31 -0.69 -10.97
N SER A 110 24.37 -1.09 -11.68
CA SER A 110 25.72 -0.55 -11.50
C SER A 110 25.73 0.94 -11.76
#